data_AF-A0A953P1B9-F1
#
_entry.id   AF-A0A953P1B9-F1
#
_cell.length_a   1.000
_cell.length_b   1.000
_cell.length_c   1.000
_cell.angle_alpha   90.00
_cell.angle_beta   90.00
_cell.angle_gamma   90.00
#
_symmetry.space_group_name_H-M   'P 1'
#
loop_
_entity.id
_entity.type
_entity.pdbx_description
1 polymer ?
#
loop_
_entity_poly.entity_id
_entity_poly.type
_entity_poly.pdbx_seq_one_letter_code
_entity_poly.pdbx_strand_id
1 'polypeptide(L)'
;MAQVAAAQTAGATTAGATTAGAATAGAATVTGPQADRIARLEQSIADAKSSADNSWMLISSALVLLMTGPGLALFYGGLVRKKNVLATMMQSFAMMAIITVLWAIVGYSLSFGSGNSFIGSLEHLFLRGVGLLPDADYAGTIPQQTFMIYQLMFAIITPALITGAFAERIKFSAMVLFMVLWSLLVYAPMAHMVWG
;
A
#
# COMPACT_ATOMS: atom_id res chain seq x y z
N MET A 1 42.31 33.89 25.88
CA MET A 1 43.72 33.55 26.19
C MET A 1 43.95 32.13 25.71
N ALA A 2 44.48 31.99 24.49
CA ALA A 2 45.84 31.50 24.20
C ALA A 2 45.83 29.96 24.04
N GLN A 3 46.46 29.27 23.10
CA GLN A 3 47.39 29.53 21.99
C GLN A 3 47.51 28.16 21.26
N VAL A 4 47.36 28.06 19.93
CA VAL A 4 48.42 27.73 18.95
C VAL A 4 49.42 26.60 19.29
N ALA A 5 49.41 25.53 18.48
CA ALA A 5 50.57 24.75 18.00
C ALA A 5 50.12 23.93 16.76
N ALA A 6 50.47 24.26 15.50
CA ALA A 6 51.74 23.97 14.80
C ALA A 6 52.15 22.48 14.91
N ALA A 7 51.84 21.60 13.94
CA ALA A 7 52.46 21.40 12.61
C ALA A 7 53.45 20.20 12.61
N GLN A 8 53.16 19.17 11.81
CA GLN A 8 54.21 18.34 11.18
C GLN A 8 53.75 17.74 9.85
N THR A 9 54.34 18.28 8.78
CA THR A 9 54.63 17.80 7.42
C THR A 9 55.37 16.44 7.44
N ALA A 10 55.48 15.59 6.41
CA ALA A 10 55.27 15.65 4.97
C ALA A 10 55.25 14.20 4.42
N GLY A 11 54.72 14.03 3.21
CA GLY A 11 54.84 12.80 2.42
C GLY A 11 54.18 12.96 1.06
N ALA A 12 54.83 13.73 0.19
CA ALA A 12 54.38 13.96 -1.18
C ALA A 12 54.82 12.81 -2.10
N THR A 13 53.90 12.32 -2.94
CA THR A 13 54.24 11.72 -4.24
C THR A 13 53.27 12.23 -5.30
N THR A 14 53.87 12.93 -6.25
CA THR A 14 53.37 13.59 -7.46
C THR A 14 52.59 12.69 -8.42
N ALA A 15 51.53 13.22 -9.05
CA ALA A 15 51.41 13.31 -10.52
C ALA A 15 50.08 13.97 -10.94
N GLY A 16 50.17 14.98 -11.82
CA GLY A 16 49.09 15.29 -12.77
C GLY A 16 48.23 16.52 -12.48
N ALA A 17 48.80 17.72 -12.59
CA ALA A 17 48.03 18.93 -12.84
C ALA A 17 47.73 19.05 -14.34
N THR A 18 46.44 19.04 -14.70
CA THR A 18 45.93 19.65 -15.95
C THR A 18 44.63 20.39 -15.64
N THR A 19 44.81 21.67 -15.33
CA THR A 19 43.93 22.82 -15.63
C THR A 19 42.51 22.56 -16.12
N ALA A 20 41.51 22.94 -15.32
CA ALA A 20 40.25 23.50 -15.83
C ALA A 20 39.56 24.35 -14.74
N GLY A 21 39.65 25.67 -14.91
CA GLY A 21 38.67 26.69 -14.52
C GLY A 21 37.98 26.56 -13.15
N ALA A 22 38.46 27.36 -12.20
CA ALA A 22 37.63 27.84 -11.10
C ALA A 22 36.45 28.63 -11.67
N ALA A 23 35.32 27.97 -11.90
CA ALA A 23 34.03 28.62 -11.98
C ALA A 23 33.56 28.87 -10.55
N THR A 24 33.90 30.04 -10.01
CA THR A 24 33.09 30.70 -9.00
C THR A 24 31.69 30.96 -9.57
N ALA A 25 30.86 29.92 -9.61
CA ALA A 25 29.42 30.08 -9.78
C ALA A 25 28.92 30.67 -8.46
N GLY A 26 28.71 31.98 -8.47
CA GLY A 26 28.22 32.72 -7.33
C GLY A 26 26.99 32.05 -6.74
N ALA A 27 26.96 31.94 -5.41
CA ALA A 27 25.74 31.80 -4.66
C ALA A 27 24.86 33.00 -5.01
N ALA A 28 24.06 32.87 -6.07
CA ALA A 28 23.03 33.83 -6.41
C ALA A 28 21.98 33.71 -5.31
N THR A 29 22.06 34.61 -4.33
CA THR A 29 21.02 34.86 -3.36
C THR A 29 19.71 35.05 -4.13
N VAL A 30 18.83 34.04 -4.06
CA VAL A 30 17.58 34.01 -4.82
C VAL A 30 16.65 35.07 -4.22
N THR A 31 16.70 36.29 -4.74
CA THR A 31 15.81 37.38 -4.34
C THR A 31 14.38 37.14 -4.88
N GLY A 32 13.41 37.04 -3.96
CA GLY A 32 11.96 37.20 -4.15
C GLY A 32 11.31 36.40 -5.29
N PRO A 33 11.10 36.96 -6.50
CA PRO A 33 10.24 36.36 -7.53
C PRO A 33 10.73 35.02 -8.09
N GLN A 34 12.00 34.68 -7.86
CA GLN A 34 12.61 33.45 -8.33
C GLN A 34 12.55 32.34 -7.27
N ALA A 35 12.54 32.70 -5.98
CA ALA A 35 12.29 31.78 -4.87
C ALA A 35 10.83 31.32 -4.88
N ASP A 36 9.90 32.24 -5.12
CA ASP A 36 8.47 31.92 -5.26
C ASP A 36 8.19 31.01 -6.47
N ARG A 37 8.97 31.16 -7.56
CA ARG A 37 8.87 30.29 -8.74
C ARG A 37 9.42 28.89 -8.45
N ILE A 38 10.55 28.78 -7.75
CA ILE A 38 11.11 27.49 -7.34
C ILE A 38 10.12 26.78 -6.41
N ALA A 39 9.56 27.46 -5.41
CA ALA A 39 8.57 26.90 -4.50
C ALA A 39 7.29 26.40 -5.22
N ARG A 40 6.79 27.16 -6.21
CA ARG A 40 5.65 26.71 -7.04
C ARG A 40 5.98 25.52 -7.92
N LEU A 41 7.20 25.47 -8.47
CA LEU A 41 7.65 24.33 -9.27
C LEU A 41 7.79 23.08 -8.39
N GLU A 42 8.40 23.20 -7.21
CA GLU A 42 8.50 22.13 -6.23
C GLU A 42 7.12 21.60 -5.83
N GLN A 43 6.16 22.50 -5.56
CA GLN A 43 4.78 22.12 -5.27
C GLN A 43 4.12 21.41 -6.47
N SER A 44 4.29 21.93 -7.69
CA SER A 44 3.73 21.29 -8.89
C SER A 44 4.31 19.90 -9.17
N ILE A 45 5.60 19.68 -8.84
CA ILE A 45 6.26 18.39 -8.96
C ILE A 45 5.75 17.44 -7.88
N ALA A 46 5.56 17.92 -6.64
CA ALA A 46 4.99 17.13 -5.55
C ALA A 46 3.55 16.67 -5.86
N ASP A 47 2.71 17.57 -6.38
CA ASP A 47 1.34 17.27 -6.77
C ASP A 47 1.30 16.27 -7.94
N ALA A 48 2.16 16.46 -8.95
CA ALA A 48 2.29 15.54 -10.08
C ALA A 48 2.72 14.14 -9.63
N LYS A 49 3.69 14.07 -8.69
CA LYS A 49 4.15 12.80 -8.11
C LYS A 49 3.02 12.10 -7.35
N SER A 50 2.31 12.80 -6.48
CA SER A 50 1.19 12.22 -5.71
C SER A 50 0.07 11.71 -6.62
N SER A 51 -0.26 12.46 -7.67
CA SER A 51 -1.27 12.05 -8.66
C SER A 51 -0.85 10.79 -9.44
N ALA A 52 0.43 10.72 -9.84
CA ALA A 52 1.00 9.55 -10.51
C ALA A 52 1.02 8.32 -9.59
N ASP A 53 1.50 8.48 -8.35
CA ASP A 53 1.52 7.41 -7.35
C ASP A 53 0.10 6.89 -7.08
N ASN A 54 -0.88 7.78 -6.90
CA ASN A 54 -2.28 7.42 -6.69
C ASN A 54 -2.86 6.64 -7.88
N SER A 55 -2.65 7.13 -9.10
CA SER A 55 -3.11 6.48 -10.33
C SER A 55 -2.50 5.08 -10.48
N TRP A 56 -1.21 4.96 -10.20
CA TRP A 56 -0.51 3.68 -10.25
C TRP A 56 -1.03 2.68 -9.22
N MET A 57 -1.32 3.15 -8.00
CA MET A 57 -1.90 2.31 -6.95
C MET A 57 -3.31 1.83 -7.29
N LEU A 58 -4.14 2.68 -7.91
CA LEU A 58 -5.47 2.28 -8.40
C LEU A 58 -5.39 1.25 -9.53
N ILE A 59 -4.46 1.43 -10.49
CA ILE A 59 -4.21 0.44 -11.54
C ILE A 59 -3.74 -0.88 -10.93
N SER A 60 -2.80 -0.82 -9.99
CA SER A 60 -2.29 -2.00 -9.28
C SER A 60 -3.42 -2.73 -8.55
N SER A 61 -4.32 -1.99 -7.90
CA SER A 61 -5.51 -2.56 -7.24
C SER A 61 -6.43 -3.26 -8.26
N ALA A 62 -6.67 -2.65 -9.41
CA ALA A 62 -7.46 -3.25 -10.48
C ALA A 62 -6.84 -4.54 -11.04
N LEU A 63 -5.50 -4.60 -11.15
CA LEU A 63 -4.78 -5.81 -11.56
C LEU A 63 -4.93 -6.95 -10.54
N VAL A 64 -4.86 -6.65 -9.24
CA VAL A 64 -5.08 -7.67 -8.20
C VAL A 64 -6.54 -8.11 -8.16
N LEU A 65 -7.49 -7.19 -8.37
CA LEU A 65 -8.92 -7.53 -8.50
C LEU A 65 -9.15 -8.47 -9.68
N LEU A 66 -8.47 -8.26 -10.80
CA LEU A 66 -8.57 -9.12 -11.98
C LEU A 66 -8.14 -10.57 -11.68
N MET A 67 -7.17 -10.75 -10.79
CA MET A 67 -6.77 -12.09 -10.33
C MET A 67 -7.89 -12.79 -9.56
N THR A 68 -8.68 -12.05 -8.79
CA THR A 68 -9.71 -12.64 -7.91
C THR A 68 -11.08 -12.74 -8.55
N GLY A 69 -11.58 -11.69 -9.19
CA GLY A 69 -12.92 -11.65 -9.78
C GLY A 69 -13.07 -12.67 -10.92
N PRO A 70 -12.49 -12.41 -12.11
CA PRO A 70 -12.54 -13.36 -13.21
C PRO A 70 -11.47 -14.46 -13.09
N GLY A 71 -10.25 -14.16 -12.63
CA GLY A 71 -9.15 -15.14 -12.62
C GLY A 71 -9.44 -16.38 -11.78
N LEU A 72 -9.65 -16.21 -10.48
CA LEU A 72 -9.90 -17.30 -9.54
C LEU A 72 -11.26 -17.97 -9.75
N ALA A 73 -12.31 -17.20 -10.09
CA ALA A 73 -13.62 -17.78 -10.39
C ALA A 73 -13.59 -18.71 -11.62
N LEU A 74 -12.90 -18.31 -12.69
CA LEU A 74 -12.72 -19.16 -13.88
C LEU A 74 -11.78 -20.33 -13.59
N PHE A 75 -10.72 -20.12 -12.83
CA PHE A 75 -9.78 -21.18 -12.45
C PHE A 75 -10.46 -22.28 -11.64
N TYR A 76 -11.15 -21.94 -10.55
CA TYR A 76 -11.87 -22.92 -9.74
C TYR A 76 -13.12 -23.44 -10.45
N GLY A 77 -13.79 -22.61 -11.24
CA GLY A 77 -14.89 -23.04 -12.13
C GLY A 77 -14.45 -24.08 -13.16
N GLY A 78 -13.23 -24.01 -13.67
CA GLY A 78 -12.68 -24.97 -14.63
C GLY A 78 -12.28 -26.32 -14.02
N LEU A 79 -12.00 -26.35 -12.71
CA LEU A 79 -11.60 -27.58 -11.98
C LEU A 79 -12.79 -28.40 -11.47
N VAL A 80 -13.98 -27.79 -11.45
CA VAL A 80 -15.22 -28.44 -10.96
C VAL A 80 -16.02 -29.07 -12.09
N ARG A 81 -16.94 -29.98 -11.74
CA ARG A 81 -17.78 -30.65 -12.73
C ARG A 81 -18.72 -29.64 -13.39
N LYS A 82 -18.97 -29.80 -14.69
CA LYS A 82 -19.84 -28.91 -15.50
C LYS A 82 -21.16 -28.51 -14.81
N LYS A 83 -21.80 -29.45 -14.10
CA LYS A 83 -23.07 -29.20 -13.38
C LYS A 83 -22.96 -28.21 -12.20
N ASN A 84 -21.76 -28.00 -11.67
CA ASN A 84 -21.49 -27.21 -10.47
C ASN A 84 -20.67 -25.94 -10.76
N VAL A 85 -20.25 -25.72 -12.02
CA VAL A 85 -19.43 -24.57 -12.43
C VAL A 85 -20.11 -23.25 -12.06
N LEU A 86 -21.38 -23.11 -12.45
CA LEU A 86 -22.14 -21.88 -12.19
C LEU A 86 -22.28 -21.62 -10.69
N ALA A 87 -22.55 -22.66 -9.90
CA ALA A 87 -22.65 -22.54 -8.45
C ALA A 87 -21.31 -22.12 -7.82
N THR A 88 -20.20 -22.70 -8.27
CA THR A 88 -18.85 -22.39 -7.77
C THR A 88 -18.45 -20.96 -8.11
N MET A 89 -18.72 -20.51 -9.33
CA MET A 89 -18.47 -19.12 -9.73
C MET A 89 -19.28 -18.14 -8.87
N MET A 90 -20.58 -18.39 -8.67
CA MET A 90 -21.44 -17.54 -7.83
C MET A 90 -20.97 -17.49 -6.37
N GLN A 91 -20.48 -18.62 -5.84
CA GLN A 91 -19.90 -18.67 -4.50
C GLN A 91 -18.65 -17.81 -4.37
N SER A 92 -17.74 -17.84 -5.35
CA SER A 92 -16.55 -16.98 -5.36
C SER A 92 -16.90 -15.49 -5.39
N PHE A 93 -17.88 -15.10 -6.22
CA PHE A 93 -18.37 -13.70 -6.25
C PHE A 93 -19.03 -13.28 -4.93
N ALA A 94 -19.86 -14.16 -4.35
CA ALA A 94 -20.50 -13.87 -3.07
C ALA A 94 -19.46 -13.71 -1.94
N MET A 95 -18.42 -14.54 -1.94
CA MET A 95 -17.34 -14.45 -0.95
C MET A 95 -16.54 -13.16 -1.09
N MET A 96 -16.21 -12.76 -2.33
CA MET A 96 -15.57 -11.47 -2.60
C MET A 96 -16.40 -10.30 -2.04
N ALA A 97 -17.71 -10.30 -2.28
CA ALA A 97 -18.60 -9.26 -1.76
C ALA A 97 -18.64 -9.24 -0.22
N ILE A 98 -18.76 -10.40 0.43
CA ILE A 98 -18.81 -10.50 1.89
C ILE A 98 -17.52 -9.97 2.53
N ILE A 99 -16.36 -10.37 2.01
CA ILE A 99 -15.06 -9.90 2.52
C ILE A 99 -14.88 -8.41 2.28
N THR A 100 -15.37 -7.88 1.16
CA THR A 100 -15.32 -6.44 0.87
C THR A 100 -16.11 -5.63 1.90
N VAL A 101 -17.33 -6.07 2.22
CA VAL A 101 -18.17 -5.43 3.23
C VAL A 101 -17.53 -5.55 4.62
N LEU A 102 -17.01 -6.73 4.96
CA LEU A 102 -16.36 -6.96 6.25
C LEU A 102 -15.11 -6.09 6.45
N TRP A 103 -14.31 -5.95 5.39
CA TRP A 103 -13.14 -5.08 5.35
C TRP A 103 -13.51 -3.63 5.61
N ALA A 104 -14.52 -3.11 4.90
CA ALA A 104 -14.98 -1.73 5.06
C ALA A 104 -15.56 -1.46 6.46
N ILE A 105 -16.26 -2.42 7.07
CA ILE A 105 -16.86 -2.23 8.39
C ILE A 105 -15.80 -2.27 9.50
N VAL A 106 -14.92 -3.27 9.49
CA VAL A 106 -14.03 -3.53 10.63
C VAL A 106 -12.64 -4.02 10.22
N GLY A 107 -12.49 -4.74 9.12
CA GLY A 107 -11.22 -5.37 8.76
C GLY A 107 -10.08 -4.36 8.52
N TYR A 108 -10.38 -3.23 7.88
CA TYR A 108 -9.41 -2.16 7.68
C TYR A 108 -8.92 -1.58 9.01
N SER A 109 -9.86 -1.27 9.92
CA SER A 109 -9.54 -0.72 11.24
C SER A 109 -8.68 -1.67 12.08
N LEU A 110 -9.00 -2.96 12.10
CA LEU A 110 -8.22 -3.94 12.85
C LEU A 110 -6.81 -4.16 12.30
N SER A 111 -6.60 -3.90 11.01
CA SER A 111 -5.32 -4.13 10.34
C SER A 111 -4.42 -2.88 10.35
N PHE A 112 -4.99 -1.69 10.15
CA PHE A 112 -4.25 -0.43 9.97
C PHE A 112 -4.69 0.67 10.94
N GLY A 113 -5.40 0.31 12.01
CA GLY A 113 -5.67 1.24 13.10
C GLY A 113 -4.53 1.24 14.11
N SER A 114 -4.29 2.39 14.73
CA SER A 114 -3.35 2.56 15.84
C SER A 114 -3.66 1.56 16.96
N GLY A 115 -2.69 0.75 17.38
CA GLY A 115 -2.96 -0.39 18.25
C GLY A 115 -1.73 -0.93 18.96
N ASN A 116 -1.75 -2.24 19.23
CA ASN A 116 -0.61 -2.97 19.79
C ASN A 116 0.03 -3.82 18.69
N SER A 117 1.22 -4.39 18.92
CA SER A 117 1.95 -5.17 17.90
C SER A 117 1.20 -6.37 17.28
N PHE A 118 0.05 -6.78 17.81
CA PHE A 118 -0.75 -7.91 17.32
C PHE A 118 -2.09 -7.51 16.69
N ILE A 119 -2.69 -6.39 17.10
CA ILE A 119 -3.99 -5.95 16.57
C ILE A 119 -4.15 -4.43 16.64
N GLY A 120 -4.76 -3.87 15.61
CA GLY A 120 -5.14 -2.46 15.54
C GLY A 120 -6.33 -2.12 16.42
N SER A 121 -6.77 -0.86 16.38
CA SER A 121 -7.96 -0.37 17.09
C SER A 121 -9.23 -0.37 16.22
N LEU A 122 -10.33 0.10 16.80
CA LEU A 122 -11.62 0.33 16.12
C LEU A 122 -11.81 1.79 15.67
N GLU A 123 -10.74 2.56 15.52
CA GLU A 123 -10.83 3.99 15.17
C GLU A 123 -11.40 4.24 13.76
N HIS A 124 -11.09 3.36 12.82
CA HIS A 124 -11.55 3.42 11.43
C HIS A 124 -12.78 2.52 11.17
N LEU A 125 -13.58 2.23 12.20
CA LEU A 125 -14.82 1.46 12.05
C LEU A 125 -15.74 2.16 11.04
N PHE A 126 -16.31 1.41 10.09
CA PHE A 126 -17.07 1.93 8.94
C PHE A 126 -16.30 2.97 8.10
N LEU A 127 -14.97 2.82 7.99
CA LEU A 127 -14.09 3.76 7.27
C LEU A 127 -14.15 5.19 7.81
N ARG A 128 -14.48 5.37 9.10
CA ARG A 128 -14.48 6.69 9.74
C ARG A 128 -13.06 7.26 9.74
N GLY A 129 -12.92 8.48 9.22
CA GLY A 129 -11.63 9.15 9.10
C GLY A 129 -10.80 8.72 7.89
N VAL A 130 -11.24 7.73 7.10
CA VAL A 130 -10.55 7.31 5.87
C VAL A 130 -10.95 8.23 4.73
N GLY A 131 -10.11 9.23 4.47
CA GLY A 131 -10.38 10.29 3.51
C GLY A 131 -9.51 10.26 2.26
N LEU A 132 -9.63 11.35 1.49
CA LEU A 132 -8.77 11.64 0.33
C LEU A 132 -7.42 12.26 0.74
N LEU A 133 -7.23 12.54 2.03
CA LEU A 133 -5.97 13.06 2.54
C LEU A 133 -4.93 11.93 2.62
N PRO A 134 -3.66 12.22 2.30
CA PRO A 134 -2.57 11.29 2.55
C PRO A 134 -2.38 11.07 4.04
N ASP A 135 -2.07 9.84 4.41
CA ASP A 135 -1.72 9.47 5.77
C ASP A 135 -0.20 9.30 5.86
N ALA A 136 0.46 10.08 6.71
CA ALA A 136 1.91 10.06 6.83
C ALA A 136 2.46 8.75 7.40
N ASP A 137 1.66 8.02 8.18
CA ASP A 137 2.09 6.81 8.87
C ASP A 137 2.15 5.61 7.92
N TYR A 138 1.22 5.56 6.95
CA TYR A 138 1.13 4.44 6.00
C TYR A 138 1.61 4.80 4.60
N ALA A 139 1.21 5.96 4.07
CA ALA A 139 1.60 6.36 2.72
C ALA A 139 1.44 7.87 2.47
N GLY A 140 2.53 8.62 2.68
CA GLY A 140 2.50 10.10 2.59
C GLY A 140 2.27 10.68 1.19
N THR A 141 2.25 9.87 0.12
CA THR A 141 2.07 10.34 -1.27
C THR A 141 0.76 9.91 -1.90
N ILE A 142 -0.01 9.02 -1.27
CA ILE A 142 -1.29 8.53 -1.79
C ILE A 142 -2.40 8.75 -0.76
N PRO A 143 -3.64 9.01 -1.22
CA PRO A 143 -4.80 9.07 -0.34
C PRO A 143 -4.96 7.80 0.49
N GLN A 144 -5.34 7.94 1.76
CA GLN A 144 -5.62 6.82 2.66
C GLN A 144 -6.69 5.88 2.08
N GLN A 145 -7.69 6.44 1.38
CA GLN A 145 -8.70 5.66 0.67
C GLN A 145 -8.11 4.74 -0.42
N THR A 146 -7.11 5.20 -1.17
CA THR A 146 -6.45 4.40 -2.21
C THR A 146 -5.66 3.26 -1.59
N PHE A 147 -4.97 3.52 -0.48
CA PHE A 147 -4.29 2.48 0.29
C PHE A 147 -5.27 1.44 0.83
N MET A 148 -6.41 1.87 1.38
CA MET A 148 -7.48 0.97 1.85
C MET A 148 -8.00 0.05 0.73
N ILE A 149 -8.23 0.59 -0.47
CA ILE A 149 -8.67 -0.19 -1.64
C ILE A 149 -7.57 -1.17 -2.07
N TYR A 150 -6.31 -0.75 -2.08
CA TYR A 150 -5.19 -1.62 -2.43
C TYR A 150 -5.08 -2.80 -1.47
N GLN A 151 -5.14 -2.54 -0.16
CA GLN A 151 -5.07 -3.58 0.87
C GLN A 151 -6.30 -4.50 0.86
N LEU A 152 -7.47 -3.96 0.56
CA LEU A 152 -8.68 -4.75 0.34
C LEU A 152 -8.46 -5.86 -0.70
N MET A 153 -7.67 -5.61 -1.76
CA MET A 153 -7.42 -6.63 -2.78
C MET A 153 -6.67 -7.84 -2.23
N PHE A 154 -5.72 -7.62 -1.32
CA PHE A 154 -5.03 -8.71 -0.61
C PHE A 154 -5.95 -9.43 0.37
N ALA A 155 -6.85 -8.69 1.03
CA ALA A 155 -7.85 -9.28 1.91
C ALA A 155 -8.84 -10.16 1.15
N ILE A 156 -9.16 -9.82 -0.09
CA ILE A 156 -10.08 -10.58 -0.96
C ILE A 156 -9.41 -11.86 -1.52
N ILE A 157 -8.14 -11.78 -1.95
CA ILE A 157 -7.49 -12.92 -2.63
C ILE A 157 -7.20 -14.10 -1.68
N THR A 158 -6.92 -13.85 -0.41
CA THR A 158 -6.56 -14.90 0.56
C THR A 158 -7.72 -15.87 0.83
N PRO A 159 -8.92 -15.40 1.22
CA PRO A 159 -10.11 -16.24 1.35
C PRO A 159 -10.48 -16.94 0.05
N ALA A 160 -10.32 -16.26 -1.10
CA ALA A 160 -10.64 -16.85 -2.40
C ALA A 160 -9.79 -18.11 -2.68
N LEU A 161 -8.48 -18.08 -2.36
CA LEU A 161 -7.61 -19.25 -2.47
C LEU A 161 -8.02 -20.40 -1.54
N ILE A 162 -8.47 -20.08 -0.33
CA ILE A 162 -8.93 -21.08 0.65
C ILE A 162 -10.24 -21.73 0.17
N THR A 163 -11.19 -20.93 -0.34
CA THR A 163 -12.49 -21.44 -0.82
C THR A 163 -12.35 -22.41 -2.00
N GLY A 164 -11.35 -22.18 -2.85
CA GLY A 164 -11.04 -23.08 -3.96
C GLY A 164 -10.62 -24.49 -3.53
N ALA A 165 -9.97 -24.63 -2.37
CA ALA A 165 -9.59 -25.93 -1.83
C ALA A 165 -10.79 -26.76 -1.33
N PHE A 166 -11.88 -26.09 -0.94
CA PHE A 166 -13.09 -26.73 -0.42
C PHE A 166 -14.26 -26.76 -1.40
N ALA A 167 -14.05 -26.29 -2.64
CA ALA A 167 -15.09 -26.19 -3.66
C ALA A 167 -15.84 -27.52 -3.81
N GLU A 168 -17.18 -27.45 -3.79
CA GLU A 168 -18.13 -28.57 -3.85
C GLU A 168 -18.28 -29.46 -2.58
N ARG A 169 -17.54 -29.25 -1.49
CA ARG A 169 -17.55 -30.19 -0.33
C ARG A 169 -18.18 -29.66 0.95
N ILE A 170 -18.53 -28.37 1.02
CA ILE A 170 -19.06 -27.72 2.22
C ILE A 170 -20.33 -26.92 1.94
N LYS A 171 -21.18 -26.77 2.97
CA LYS A 171 -22.38 -25.92 2.89
C LYS A 171 -21.95 -24.45 2.78
N PHE A 172 -22.65 -23.67 1.94
CA PHE A 172 -22.36 -22.25 1.74
C PHE A 172 -22.34 -21.44 3.05
N SER A 173 -23.31 -21.67 3.94
CA SER A 173 -23.36 -20.99 5.24
C SER A 173 -22.15 -21.30 6.13
N ALA A 174 -21.65 -22.55 6.12
CA ALA A 174 -20.45 -22.91 6.87
C ALA A 174 -19.19 -22.24 6.28
N MET A 175 -19.12 -22.14 4.94
CA MET A 175 -18.06 -21.42 4.25
C MET A 175 -18.04 -19.93 4.61
N VAL A 176 -19.21 -19.28 4.57
CA VAL A 176 -19.33 -17.85 4.94
C VAL A 176 -18.88 -17.61 6.38
N LEU A 177 -19.38 -18.41 7.33
CA LEU A 177 -19.01 -18.28 8.74
C LEU A 177 -17.50 -18.46 8.95
N PHE A 178 -16.93 -19.51 8.35
CA PHE A 178 -15.49 -19.77 8.44
C PHE A 178 -14.68 -18.60 7.89
N MET A 179 -15.05 -18.04 6.74
CA MET A 179 -14.30 -16.97 6.09
C MET A 179 -14.41 -15.64 6.84
N VAL A 180 -15.57 -15.33 7.42
CA VAL A 180 -15.74 -14.16 8.30
C VAL A 180 -14.85 -14.28 9.52
N LEU A 181 -14.88 -15.42 10.22
CA LEU A 181 -14.05 -15.64 11.39
C LEU A 181 -12.56 -15.63 11.05
N TRP A 182 -12.17 -16.27 9.94
CA TRP A 182 -10.78 -16.30 9.49
C TRP A 182 -10.27 -14.91 9.11
N SER A 183 -11.08 -14.11 8.42
CA SER A 183 -10.72 -12.74 8.04
C SER A 183 -10.47 -11.85 9.27
N LEU A 184 -11.27 -11.99 10.33
CA LEU A 184 -11.12 -11.16 11.54
C LEU A 184 -10.06 -11.68 12.53
N LEU A 185 -9.98 -12.99 12.72
CA LEU A 185 -9.14 -13.59 13.77
C LEU A 185 -7.75 -14.00 13.30
N VAL A 186 -7.57 -14.18 11.98
CA VAL A 186 -6.30 -14.62 11.41
C VAL A 186 -5.75 -13.55 10.48
N TYR A 187 -6.53 -13.14 9.46
CA TYR A 187 -6.03 -12.21 8.46
C TYR A 187 -5.75 -10.83 9.05
N ALA A 188 -6.69 -10.21 9.77
CA ALA A 188 -6.50 -8.86 10.30
C ALA A 188 -5.32 -8.74 11.30
N PRO A 189 -5.13 -9.66 12.28
CA PRO A 189 -3.94 -9.64 13.14
C PRO A 189 -2.64 -9.85 12.37
N MET A 190 -2.63 -10.77 11.41
CA MET A 190 -1.43 -11.01 10.58
C MET A 190 -1.10 -9.79 9.71
N ALA A 191 -2.10 -9.14 9.14
CA ALA A 191 -1.92 -7.91 8.38
C ALA A 191 -1.38 -6.79 9.29
N HIS A 192 -1.88 -6.67 10.52
CA HIS A 192 -1.38 -5.70 11.48
C HIS A 192 0.08 -5.96 11.88
N MET A 193 0.43 -7.22 12.16
CA MET A 193 1.81 -7.57 12.55
C MET A 193 2.86 -7.31 11.46
N VAL A 194 2.46 -7.38 10.19
CA VAL A 194 3.39 -7.30 9.05
C VAL A 194 3.37 -5.92 8.40
N TRP A 195 2.22 -5.26 8.36
CA TRP A 195 1.99 -4.01 7.61
C TRP A 195 1.31 -2.90 8.43
N GLY A 196 0.86 -3.20 9.65
CA GLY A 196 0.11 -2.28 10.50
C GLY A 196 0.98 -1.37 11.36
#